data_AF-A0A1C2IU49-F1
#
_entry.id   AF-A0A1C2IU49-F1
#
_cell.length_a   1.000
_cell.length_b   1.000
_cell.length_c   1.000
_cell.angle_alpha   90.00
_cell.angle_beta   90.00
_cell.angle_gamma   90.00
#
_symmetry.space_group_name_H-M   'P 1'
#
loop_
_entity.id
_entity.type
_entity.pdbx_description
1 polymer ?
#
loop_
_entity_poly.entity_id
_entity_poly.type
_entity_poly.pdbx_seq_one_letter_code
_entity_poly.pdbx_strand_id
1 'polypeptide(L)'
;MTAALKALLQGAIAVVLVLLAVLLLLALDGLLLIPGLMLAYTLMGLPWHWPGILPDPLNPPGPWISMAVGVIATLVPAVVDGIVLHFFLRK
;
A
#
# COMPACT_ATOMS: atom_id res chain seq x y z
N MET A 1 1.93 -39.85 -13.57
CA MET A 1 1.95 -38.87 -12.46
C MET A 1 0.81 -39.22 -11.50
N THR A 2 1.07 -39.44 -10.21
CA THR A 2 0.02 -39.87 -9.26
C THR A 2 -0.94 -38.73 -8.94
N ALA A 3 -2.19 -39.04 -8.58
CA ALA A 3 -3.20 -38.04 -8.20
C ALA A 3 -2.72 -37.11 -7.07
N ALA A 4 -2.00 -37.67 -6.10
CA ALA A 4 -1.39 -36.92 -5.00
C ALA A 4 -0.35 -35.90 -5.48
N LEU A 5 0.52 -36.29 -6.43
CA LEU A 5 1.53 -35.38 -6.99
C LEU A 5 0.89 -34.23 -7.79
N LYS A 6 -0.20 -34.50 -8.51
CA LYS A 6 -0.97 -33.47 -9.24
C LYS A 6 -1.62 -32.46 -8.28
N ALA A 7 -2.21 -32.94 -7.18
CA ALA A 7 -2.82 -32.08 -6.16
C ALA A 7 -1.78 -31.20 -5.44
N LEU A 8 -0.63 -31.78 -5.09
CA LEU A 8 0.50 -31.03 -4.50
C LEU A 8 1.00 -29.93 -5.43
N LEU A 9 1.18 -30.23 -6.72
CA LEU A 9 1.62 -29.24 -7.70
C LEU A 9 0.60 -28.10 -7.85
N GLN A 10 -0.70 -28.42 -7.90
CA GLN A 10 -1.77 -27.43 -7.97
C GLN A 10 -1.81 -26.53 -6.73
N GLY A 11 -1.65 -27.12 -5.53
CA GLY A 11 -1.56 -26.36 -4.29
C GLY A 11 -0.35 -25.43 -4.27
N ALA A 12 0.82 -25.92 -4.68
CA ALA A 12 2.03 -25.10 -4.77
C ALA A 12 1.88 -23.93 -5.75
N ILE A 13 1.27 -24.16 -6.92
CA ILE A 13 0.98 -23.11 -7.90
C ILE A 13 0.03 -22.07 -7.31
N ALA A 14 -1.04 -22.50 -6.63
CA ALA A 14 -1.99 -21.57 -5.99
C ALA A 14 -1.30 -20.69 -4.94
N VAL A 15 -0.44 -21.27 -4.10
CA VAL A 15 0.34 -20.52 -3.11
C VAL A 15 1.26 -19.49 -3.78
N VAL A 16 1.98 -19.89 -4.83
CA VAL A 16 2.86 -18.97 -5.57
C VAL A 16 2.06 -17.83 -6.19
N LEU A 17 0.89 -18.10 -6.78
CA LEU A 17 0.02 -17.06 -7.34
C LEU A 17 -0.49 -16.09 -6.28
N VAL A 18 -0.87 -16.59 -5.10
CA VAL A 18 -1.28 -15.74 -3.97
C VAL A 18 -0.12 -14.87 -3.51
N LEU A 19 1.08 -15.43 -3.34
CA LEU A 19 2.27 -14.65 -2.97
C LEU A 19 2.61 -13.57 -4.00
N LEU A 20 2.50 -13.89 -5.29
CA LEU A 20 2.69 -12.91 -6.36
C LEU A 20 1.64 -11.80 -6.31
N ALA A 21 0.37 -12.14 -6.06
CA ALA A 21 -0.69 -11.14 -5.91
C ALA A 21 -0.45 -10.22 -4.71
N VAL A 22 -0.01 -10.77 -3.57
CA VAL A 22 0.34 -9.99 -2.37
C VAL A 22 1.54 -9.08 -2.64
N LEU A 23 2.59 -9.57 -3.30
CA LEU A 23 3.74 -8.75 -3.68
C LEU A 23 3.35 -7.61 -4.63
N LEU A 24 2.47 -7.88 -5.59
CA LEU A 24 1.96 -6.88 -6.52
C LEU A 24 1.15 -5.79 -5.79
N LEU A 25 0.29 -6.20 -4.86
CA LEU A 25 -0.47 -5.27 -4.01
C LEU A 25 0.47 -4.42 -3.15
N LEU A 26 1.49 -5.02 -2.53
CA LEU A 26 2.47 -4.29 -1.73
C LEU A 26 3.28 -3.29 -2.58
N ALA A 27 3.64 -3.66 -3.80
CA ALA A 27 4.31 -2.77 -4.74
C ALA A 27 3.40 -1.61 -5.17
N LEU A 28 2.10 -1.89 -5.38
CA LEU A 28 1.10 -0.88 -5.69
C LEU A 28 0.92 0.09 -4.51
N ASP A 29 0.82 -0.42 -3.29
CA ASP A 29 0.73 0.40 -2.07
C ASP A 29 1.95 1.30 -1.93
N GLY A 30 3.16 0.77 -2.12
CA GLY A 30 4.38 1.57 -2.11
C GLY A 30 4.41 2.65 -3.20
N LEU A 31 3.92 2.32 -4.40
CA LEU A 31 3.83 3.26 -5.52
C LEU A 31 2.81 4.38 -5.25
N LEU A 32 1.66 4.05 -4.68
CA LEU A 32 0.58 4.99 -4.37
C LEU A 32 0.85 5.82 -3.11
N LEU A 33 1.68 5.31 -2.20
CA LEU A 33 2.09 6.00 -0.99
C LEU A 33 2.83 7.31 -1.32
N ILE A 34 3.71 7.34 -2.32
CA ILE A 34 4.49 8.54 -2.67
C ILE A 34 3.56 9.68 -3.14
N PRO A 35 2.69 9.50 -4.15
CA PRO A 35 1.68 10.50 -4.51
C PRO A 35 0.74 10.86 -3.36
N GLY A 36 0.31 9.89 -2.56
CA GLY A 36 -0.55 10.13 -1.40
C GLY A 36 0.10 11.04 -0.35
N LEU A 37 1.38 10.80 -0.06
CA LEU A 37 2.18 11.63 0.83
C LEU A 37 2.42 13.03 0.22
N MET A 38 2.73 13.13 -1.09
CA MET A 38 2.87 14.43 -1.77
C MET A 38 1.60 15.28 -1.66
N LEU A 39 0.43 14.66 -1.87
CA LEU A 39 -0.86 15.32 -1.69
C LEU A 39 -1.08 15.74 -0.23
N ALA A 40 -0.78 14.87 0.72
CA ALA A 40 -0.93 15.17 2.15
C ALA A 40 -0.06 16.35 2.59
N TYR A 41 1.21 16.41 2.18
CA TYR A 41 2.09 17.55 2.46
C TYR A 41 1.57 18.84 1.83
N THR A 42 1.10 18.77 0.59
CA THR A 42 0.51 19.91 -0.13
C THR A 42 -0.72 20.45 0.59
N LEU A 43 -1.63 19.57 1.04
CA LEU A 43 -2.82 19.94 1.80
C LEU A 43 -2.49 20.57 3.16
N MET A 44 -1.38 20.15 3.78
CA MET A 44 -0.91 20.68 5.05
C MET A 44 -0.06 21.96 4.89
N GLY A 45 0.15 22.44 3.66
CA GLY A 45 1.02 23.60 3.38
C GLY A 45 2.49 23.36 3.74
N LEU A 46 2.91 22.10 3.83
CA LEU A 46 4.27 21.71 4.17
C LEU A 46 5.07 21.50 2.88
N PRO A 47 6.32 22.00 2.80
CA PRO A 47 7.16 21.72 1.65
C PRO A 47 7.43 20.21 1.59
N TRP A 48 7.06 19.59 0.46
CA TRP A 48 7.39 18.19 0.21
C TRP A 48 8.91 18.06 0.08
N HIS A 49 9.53 17.37 1.02
CA HIS A 49 10.93 16.96 0.94
C HIS A 49 10.96 15.44 1.05
N TRP A 50 11.49 14.79 0.02
CA TRP A 50 11.78 13.36 0.06
C TRP A 50 13.24 13.19 0.44
N PRO A 51 13.59 13.01 1.73
CA PRO A 51 14.97 12.83 2.15
C PRO A 51 15.56 11.47 1.70
N GLY A 52 14.77 10.61 1.06
CA GLY A 52 15.12 9.22 0.74
C GLY A 52 14.38 8.24 1.65
N ILE A 53 14.91 7.02 1.79
CA ILE A 53 14.36 5.97 2.66
C ILE A 53 14.51 6.33 4.16
N LEU A 54 15.44 7.23 4.49
CA LEU A 54 15.73 7.66 5.85
C LEU A 54 15.22 9.09 6.06
N PRO A 55 14.46 9.36 7.15
CA PRO A 55 14.13 10.72 7.54
C PRO A 55 15.42 11.49 7.83
N ASP A 56 15.48 12.76 7.39
CA ASP A 56 16.62 13.64 7.66
C ASP A 56 16.85 13.72 9.18
N PRO A 57 18.01 13.26 9.69
CA PRO A 57 18.29 13.28 11.13
C PRO A 57 18.38 14.70 11.70
N LEU A 58 18.53 15.72 10.86
CA LEU A 58 18.63 17.12 11.29
C LEU A 58 17.28 17.80 11.52
N ASN A 59 16.20 17.31 10.90
CA ASN A 59 14.84 17.84 11.08
C ASN A 59 13.80 16.71 10.98
N PRO A 60 13.70 15.84 11.99
CA PRO A 60 12.65 14.84 12.02
C PRO A 60 11.28 15.55 12.08
N PRO A 61 10.36 15.28 11.13
CA PRO A 61 8.99 15.77 11.27
C PRO A 61 8.43 15.26 12.60
N GLY A 62 7.85 16.17 13.40
CA GLY A 62 7.32 15.83 14.71
C GLY A 62 6.35 14.64 14.61
N PRO A 63 6.30 13.75 15.63
CA PRO A 63 5.57 12.48 15.56
C PRO A 63 4.10 12.64 15.14
N TRP A 64 3.47 13.74 15.55
CA TRP A 64 2.08 14.10 15.22
C TRP A 64 1.89 14.49 13.75
N ILE A 65 2.85 15.17 13.14
CA ILE A 65 2.79 15.58 11.73
C ILE A 65 2.98 14.34 10.84
N SER A 66 3.96 13.50 11.17
CA SER A 66 4.20 12.23 10.46
C SER A 66 2.97 11.31 10.52
N MET A 67 2.32 11.22 11.68
CA MET A 67 1.05 10.50 11.81
C MET A 67 -0.07 11.12 10.96
N ALA A 68 -0.27 12.44 11.03
CA ALA A 68 -1.34 13.11 10.29
C ALA A 68 -1.17 12.94 8.77
N VAL A 69 0.05 13.12 8.26
CA VAL A 69 0.37 12.91 6.85
C VAL A 69 0.17 11.45 6.46
N GLY A 70 0.61 10.49 7.29
CA GLY A 70 0.41 9.05 7.03
C GLY A 70 -1.07 8.66 6.99
N VAL A 71 -1.89 9.22 7.89
CA VAL A 71 -3.34 9.00 7.89
C VAL A 71 -3.97 9.59 6.62
N ILE A 72 -3.61 10.81 6.22
CA ILE A 72 -4.18 11.44 5.01
C ILE A 72 -3.75 10.66 3.75
N ALA A 73 -2.48 10.26 3.66
CA ALA A 73 -1.94 9.53 2.53
C ALA A 73 -2.59 8.14 2.35
N THR A 74 -3.00 7.51 3.45
CA THR A 74 -3.67 6.19 3.44
C THR A 74 -5.19 6.29 3.33
N LEU A 75 -5.78 7.44 3.68
CA LEU A 75 -7.22 7.67 3.61
C LEU A 75 -7.75 7.57 2.18
N VAL A 76 -7.03 8.13 1.20
CA VAL A 76 -7.47 8.14 -0.21
C VAL A 76 -7.54 6.70 -0.78
N PRO A 77 -6.48 5.87 -0.69
CA PRO A 77 -6.57 4.46 -1.06
C PRO A 77 -7.68 3.70 -0.32
N ALA A 78 -7.80 3.89 1.00
CA ALA A 78 -8.82 3.19 1.81
C ALA A 78 -10.26 3.53 1.40
N VAL A 79 -10.53 4.79 1.04
CA VAL A 79 -11.84 5.22 0.53
C VAL A 79 -12.12 4.58 -0.84
N VAL A 80 -11.13 4.55 -1.73
CA VAL A 80 -11.25 3.91 -3.05
C VAL A 80 -11.53 2.42 -2.89
N ASP A 81 -10.78 1.71 -2.05
CA ASP A 81 -11.01 0.30 -1.74
C ASP A 81 -12.41 0.05 -1.17
N GLY A 82 -12.85 0.88 -0.23
CA GLY A 82 -14.20 0.80 0.35
C GLY A 82 -15.30 0.97 -0.70
N ILE A 83 -15.14 1.89 -1.65
CA ILE A 83 -16.08 2.10 -2.76
C ILE A 83 -16.09 0.88 -3.69
N VAL A 84 -14.91 0.38 -4.08
CA VAL A 84 -14.78 -0.78 -4.96
C VAL A 84 -15.44 -2.01 -4.32
N LEU A 85 -15.14 -2.29 -3.05
CA LEU A 85 -15.74 -3.39 -2.30
C LEU A 85 -17.26 -3.25 -2.19
N HIS A 86 -17.77 -2.04 -1.95
CA HIS A 86 -19.21 -1.79 -1.90
C HIS A 86 -19.92 -2.18 -3.20
N PHE A 87 -19.34 -1.81 -4.36
CA PHE A 87 -19.91 -2.16 -5.66
C PHE A 87 -19.75 -3.63 -6.03
N PHE A 88 -18.67 -4.29 -5.59
CA PHE A 88 -18.45 -5.71 -5.83
C PHE A 88 -19.34 -6.61 -4.96
N LEU A 89 -19.57 -6.25 -3.69
CA LEU A 89 -20.37 -7.04 -2.75
C LEU A 89 -21.88 -6.80 -2.87
N ARG A 90 -22.30 -5.75 -3.58
CA ARG A 90 -23.71 -5.48 -3.92
C ARG A 90 -24.11 -5.99 -5.30
N LYS A 91 -23.20 -6.67 -6.00
CA LYS A 91 -23.53 -7.56 -7.13
C LYS A 91 -23.69 -8.98 -6.63
#